data_AF-Q082G3-F1
#
_entry.id   AF-Q082G3-F1
#
_cell.length_a   1.000
_cell.length_b   1.000
_cell.length_c   1.000
_cell.angle_alpha   90.00
_cell.angle_beta   90.00
_cell.angle_gamma   90.00
#
_symmetry.space_group_name_H-M   'P 1'
#
loop_
_entity.id
_entity.type
_entity.pdbx_description
1 polymer ?
#
loop_
_entity_poly.entity_id
_entity_poly.type
_entity_poly.pdbx_seq_one_letter_code
_entity_poly.pdbx_strand_id
1 'polypeptide(L)'
;MSINKAKLTETDIISKFIMPAIKNAGWDDMSQIRQEVKLRDGKVIVRGQLGVRKTVKSADIVLYHKPSMPLAVIEAKANKHE
;
A
#
# COMPACT_ATOMS: atom_id res chain seq x y z
N MET A 1 -0.64 -27.55 -7.22
CA MET A 1 0.73 -27.09 -7.57
C MET A 1 1.17 -26.06 -6.54
N SER A 2 2.36 -26.22 -5.95
CA SER A 2 2.91 -25.21 -5.03
C SER A 2 3.44 -24.02 -5.83
N ILE A 3 2.89 -22.83 -5.61
CA ILE A 3 3.34 -21.60 -6.28
C ILE A 3 4.64 -21.15 -5.61
N ASN A 4 5.72 -21.05 -6.39
CA ASN A 4 6.97 -20.48 -5.89
C ASN A 4 6.83 -18.96 -5.70
N LYS A 5 6.77 -18.53 -4.43
CA LYS A 5 6.60 -17.11 -4.06
C LYS A 5 7.76 -16.21 -4.53
N ALA A 6 8.97 -16.75 -4.71
CA ALA A 6 10.13 -15.96 -5.13
C ALA A 6 10.04 -15.46 -6.58
N LYS A 7 9.17 -16.08 -7.39
CA LYS A 7 8.91 -15.68 -8.78
C LYS A 7 7.81 -14.63 -8.91
N LEU A 8 7.19 -14.22 -7.81
CA LEU A 8 6.05 -13.30 -7.82
C LEU A 8 6.51 -11.86 -7.64
N THR A 9 5.78 -10.93 -8.27
CA THR A 9 5.95 -9.49 -8.05
C THR A 9 5.38 -9.07 -6.70
N GLU A 10 5.68 -7.85 -6.24
CA GLU A 10 5.06 -7.30 -5.02
C GLU A 10 3.54 -7.23 -5.16
N THR A 11 3.03 -6.83 -6.33
CA THR A 11 1.59 -6.80 -6.63
C THR A 11 0.97 -8.20 -6.55
N ASP A 12 1.66 -9.22 -7.05
CA ASP A 12 1.22 -10.62 -6.91
C ASP A 12 1.20 -11.05 -5.43
N ILE A 13 2.21 -10.67 -4.65
CA ILE A 13 2.28 -10.99 -3.22
C ILE A 13 1.12 -10.31 -2.46
N ILE A 14 0.85 -9.03 -2.77
CA ILE A 14 -0.28 -8.28 -2.20
C ILE A 14 -1.60 -8.99 -2.52
N SER A 15 -1.89 -9.21 -3.79
CA SER A 15 -3.19 -9.71 -4.25
C SER A 15 -3.44 -11.16 -3.88
N LYS A 16 -2.42 -12.02 -3.95
CA LYS A 16 -2.58 -13.48 -3.76
C LYS A 16 -2.38 -13.94 -2.31
N PHE A 17 -1.69 -13.16 -1.48
CA PHE A 17 -1.35 -13.58 -0.12
C PHE A 17 -1.76 -12.56 0.95
N ILE A 18 -1.37 -11.30 0.81
CA ILE A 18 -1.61 -10.30 1.88
C ILE A 18 -3.09 -9.94 1.97
N MET A 19 -3.73 -9.57 0.86
CA MET A 19 -5.14 -9.18 0.83
C MET A 19 -6.06 -10.31 1.33
N PRO A 20 -5.91 -11.58 0.89
CA PRO A 20 -6.67 -12.69 1.46
C PRO A 20 -6.41 -12.88 2.96
N ALA A 21 -5.17 -12.74 3.43
CA ALA A 21 -4.85 -12.89 4.85
C ALA A 21 -5.51 -11.80 5.72
N ILE A 22 -5.51 -10.55 5.26
CA ILE A 22 -6.18 -9.44 5.94
C ILE A 22 -7.69 -9.67 6.01
N LYS A 23 -8.32 -10.08 4.90
CA LYS A 23 -9.75 -10.43 4.87
C LYS A 23 -10.08 -11.59 5.80
N ASN A 24 -9.26 -12.64 5.80
CA ASN A 24 -9.44 -13.79 6.69
C ASN A 24 -9.26 -13.43 8.16
N ALA A 25 -8.49 -12.38 8.48
CA ALA A 25 -8.37 -11.84 9.83
C ALA A 25 -9.59 -10.99 10.25
N GLY A 26 -10.62 -10.86 9.40
CA GLY A 26 -11.89 -10.21 9.72
C GLY A 26 -11.97 -8.72 9.36
N TRP A 27 -11.00 -8.19 8.61
CA TRP A 27 -11.05 -6.81 8.13
C TRP A 27 -12.00 -6.68 6.93
N ASP A 28 -12.83 -5.64 6.95
CA ASP A 28 -13.77 -5.37 5.84
C ASP A 28 -13.09 -4.64 4.68
N ASP A 29 -13.20 -5.21 3.48
CA ASP A 29 -12.55 -4.72 2.26
C ASP A 29 -13.08 -3.36 1.81
N MET A 30 -14.36 -3.10 2.04
CA MET A 30 -15.04 -1.90 1.53
C MET A 30 -14.83 -0.69 2.44
N SER A 31 -14.75 -0.89 3.75
CA SER A 31 -14.74 0.19 4.74
C SER A 31 -13.42 0.36 5.46
N GLN A 32 -12.61 -0.70 5.61
CA GLN A 32 -11.42 -0.68 6.47
C GLN A 32 -10.09 -0.84 5.74
N ILE A 33 -10.09 -1.27 4.47
CA ILE A 33 -8.85 -1.51 3.72
C ILE A 33 -8.73 -0.51 2.57
N ARG A 34 -7.56 0.11 2.40
CA ARG A 34 -7.23 0.89 1.21
C ARG A 34 -5.84 0.54 0.70
N GLN A 35 -5.70 0.45 -0.61
CA GLN A 35 -4.42 0.24 -1.29
C GLN A 35 -3.87 1.54 -1.88
N GLU A 36 -2.55 1.62 -2.08
CA GLU A 36 -1.84 2.72 -2.74
C GLU A 36 -2.14 4.12 -2.16
N VAL A 37 -2.24 4.21 -0.83
CA VAL A 37 -2.66 5.43 -0.14
C VAL A 37 -1.50 6.43 -0.10
N LYS A 38 -1.69 7.60 -0.71
CA LYS A 38 -0.74 8.72 -0.61
C LYS A 38 -0.67 9.23 0.83
N LEU A 39 0.55 9.31 1.37
CA LEU A 39 0.75 9.75 2.75
C LEU A 39 0.60 11.27 2.93
N ARG A 40 0.80 12.05 1.87
CA ARG A 40 0.73 13.52 1.85
C ARG A 40 0.32 14.02 0.47
N ASP A 41 -0.11 15.28 0.38
CA ASP A 41 -0.52 15.92 -0.90
C ASP A 41 0.66 16.38 -1.79
N GLY A 42 1.88 16.31 -1.27
CA GLY A 42 3.09 16.67 -1.99
C GLY A 42 3.49 18.12 -1.84
N LYS A 43 4.79 18.33 -1.64
CA LYS A 43 5.36 19.66 -1.46
C LYS A 43 5.33 20.39 -2.79
N VAL A 44 4.70 21.56 -2.81
CA VAL A 44 4.81 22.52 -3.92
C VAL A 44 6.16 23.20 -3.83
N ILE A 45 6.92 23.19 -4.92
CA ILE A 45 8.23 23.81 -5.04
C ILE A 45 8.13 24.86 -6.14
N VAL A 46 8.40 26.11 -5.78
CA VAL A 46 8.41 27.24 -6.73
C VAL A 46 9.84 27.72 -6.90
N ARG A 47 10.29 27.86 -8.16
CA ARG A 47 11.59 28.46 -8.53
C ARG A 47 11.38 29.43 -9.69
N GLY A 48 11.42 30.74 -9.40
CA GLY A 48 11.08 31.76 -10.39
C GLY A 48 9.63 31.60 -10.86
N GLN A 49 9.43 31.48 -12.17
CA GLN A 49 8.10 31.26 -12.78
C GLN A 49 7.70 29.78 -12.87
N LEU A 50 8.55 28.84 -12.47
CA LEU A 50 8.26 27.40 -12.49
C LEU A 50 7.68 26.93 -11.15
N GLY A 51 6.48 26.34 -11.20
CA GLY A 51 5.86 25.62 -10.09
C GLY A 51 5.82 24.12 -10.37
N VAL A 52 6.43 23.31 -9.50
CA VAL A 52 6.46 21.84 -9.61
C VAL A 52 5.98 21.22 -8.31
N ARG A 53 5.21 20.12 -8.38
CA ARG A 53 4.80 19.35 -7.20
C ARG A 53 5.68 18.12 -7.06
N LYS A 54 6.31 17.95 -5.89
CA LYS A 54 7.16 16.78 -5.62
C LYS A 54 6.30 15.53 -5.45
N THR A 55 6.68 14.44 -6.12
CA THR A 55 6.09 13.11 -5.94
C THR A 55 6.18 12.69 -4.48
N VAL A 56 5.07 12.19 -3.95
CA VAL A 56 4.94 11.71 -2.57
C VAL A 56 5.10 10.21 -2.50
N LYS A 57 5.49 9.74 -1.32
CA LYS A 57 5.42 8.32 -1.00
C LYS A 57 3.97 7.91 -0.78
N SER A 58 3.64 6.73 -1.27
CA SER A 58 2.39 6.02 -0.97
C SER A 58 2.71 4.81 -0.10
N ALA A 59 1.74 4.39 0.69
CA ALA A 59 1.74 3.11 1.37
C ALA A 59 1.02 2.06 0.51
N ASP A 60 1.50 0.83 0.50
CA ASP A 60 0.87 -0.25 -0.27
C ASP A 60 -0.54 -0.55 0.23
N ILE A 61 -0.70 -0.72 1.56
CA ILE A 61 -2.00 -0.93 2.20
C ILE A 61 -2.08 -0.12 3.49
N VAL A 62 -3.24 0.48 3.75
CA VAL A 62 -3.58 1.12 5.02
C VAL A 62 -4.83 0.48 5.59
N LEU A 63 -4.76 0.08 6.86
CA LEU A 63 -5.88 -0.44 7.64
C LEU A 63 -6.49 0.67 8.49
N TYR A 64 -7.80 0.79 8.45
CA TYR A 64 -8.59 1.79 9.15
C TYR A 64 -9.44 1.13 10.22
N HIS A 65 -9.24 1.52 11.48
CA HIS A 65 -10.09 1.02 12.56
C HIS A 65 -11.55 1.47 12.37
N LYS A 66 -11.73 2.72 11.92
CA LYS A 66 -13.00 3.36 11.55
C LYS A 66 -12.77 4.26 10.33
N PRO A 67 -13.82 4.66 9.58
CA PRO A 67 -13.68 5.64 8.50
C PRO A 67 -12.87 6.85 8.95
N SER A 68 -11.85 7.22 8.16
CA SER A 68 -10.93 8.33 8.43
C SER A 68 -10.03 8.20 9.67
N MET A 69 -9.99 7.02 10.32
CA MET A 69 -9.09 6.73 11.44
C MET A 69 -8.10 5.61 11.06
N PRO A 70 -6.93 5.94 10.47
CA PRO A 70 -5.93 4.94 10.12
C PRO A 70 -5.32 4.33 11.39
N LEU A 71 -5.14 3.01 11.37
CA LEU A 71 -4.56 2.25 12.49
C LEU A 71 -3.17 1.73 12.16
N ALA A 72 -2.99 1.18 10.95
CA ALA A 72 -1.75 0.51 10.56
C ALA A 72 -1.46 0.67 9.07
N VAL A 73 -0.18 0.55 8.72
CA VAL A 73 0.32 0.49 7.35
C VAL A 73 0.99 -0.86 7.13
N ILE A 74 0.75 -1.47 5.98
CA ILE A 74 1.43 -2.68 5.54
C ILE A 74 2.18 -2.34 4.26
N GLU A 75 3.49 -2.59 4.28
CA GLU A 75 4.37 -2.48 3.13
C GLU A 75 4.70 -3.89 2.65
N ALA A 76 4.43 -4.17 1.38
CA ALA A 76 4.75 -5.44 0.77
C ALA A 76 6.19 -5.46 0.28
N LYS A 77 6.78 -6.65 0.26
CA LYS A 77 8.08 -6.91 -0.35
C LYS A 77 8.03 -8.19 -1.15
N ALA A 78 8.77 -8.20 -2.25
CA ALA A 78 8.98 -9.42 -3.01
C ALA A 78 9.71 -10.44 -2.14
N ASN A 79 9.37 -11.73 -2.29
CA ASN A 79 10.06 -12.81 -1.58
C ASN A 79 11.37 -13.18 -2.30
N LYS A 80 12.23 -12.19 -2.47
CA LYS A 80 13.57 -12.34 -3.00
C LYS A 80 14.52 -12.17 -1.82
N HIS A 81 14.91 -13.28 -1.23
CA HIS A 81 16.04 -13.31 -0.32
C HIS A 81 17.32 -13.38 -1.16
N GLU A 82 18.25 -12.46 -0.93
CA GLU A 82 19.68 -12.74 -1.15
C GLU A 82 20.21 -13.61 0.00
#